data_AF-A0A833VQA0-F1
#
_entry.id   AF-A0A833VQA0-F1
#
_cell.length_a   1.000
_cell.length_b   1.000
_cell.length_c   1.000
_cell.angle_alpha   90.00
_cell.angle_beta   90.00
_cell.angle_gamma   90.00
#
_symmetry.space_group_name_H-M   'P 1'
#
loop_
_entity.id
_entity.type
_entity.pdbx_description
1 polymer ?
#
loop_
_entity_poly.entity_id
_entity_poly.type
_entity_poly.pdbx_seq_one_letter_code
_entity_poly.pdbx_strand_id
1 'polypeptide(L)'
;MVLSQGVNFTEEQEALILKSWAVMKKDAADLGLKLFLKIFEISPSSTQQFSFLRNATEPLNKNSKLKTHSKAVFVMTCEAAAQLRKTGKITIRETTLQKLGSVHFNSGVIDAQFEVTRFALLDTIKEAVPQMWSEEMKNAWGVAYDQLVLAIKEEMKPSS
;
A
#
# COMPACT_ATOMS: atom_id res chain seq x y z
N MET A 1 8.70 28.44 4.50
CA MET A 1 9.26 27.62 3.41
C MET A 1 9.70 26.30 4.02
N VAL A 2 8.83 25.28 4.03
CA VAL A 2 9.21 23.95 4.50
C VAL A 2 9.90 23.27 3.32
N LEU A 3 11.22 23.15 3.40
CA LEU A 3 12.01 22.37 2.45
C LEU A 3 11.47 20.94 2.49
N SER A 4 10.95 20.43 1.37
CA SER A 4 10.70 19.00 1.24
C SER A 4 12.04 18.30 1.42
N GLN A 5 12.26 17.69 2.59
CA GLN A 5 13.38 16.79 2.80
C GLN A 5 13.16 15.64 1.82
N GLY A 6 13.85 15.72 0.67
CA GLY A 6 13.87 14.66 -0.31
C GLY A 6 14.32 13.39 0.41
N VAL A 7 13.49 12.36 0.36
CA VAL A 7 13.78 11.09 0.98
C VAL A 7 15.07 10.57 0.37
N ASN A 8 16.08 10.34 1.19
CA ASN A 8 17.33 9.76 0.71
C ASN A 8 17.11 8.26 0.45
N PHE A 9 16.45 7.97 -0.68
CA PHE A 9 16.13 6.63 -1.12
C PHE A 9 17.24 6.14 -2.06
N THR A 10 17.99 5.12 -1.63
CA THR A 10 19.25 4.75 -2.28
C THR A 10 19.07 3.90 -3.54
N GLU A 11 20.14 3.75 -4.33
CA GLU A 11 20.17 2.83 -5.49
C GLU A 11 19.93 1.38 -5.06
N GLU A 12 20.48 0.99 -3.92
CA GLU A 12 20.33 -0.34 -3.36
C GLU A 12 18.88 -0.59 -2.92
N GLN A 13 18.24 0.38 -2.26
CA GLN A 13 16.83 0.29 -1.90
C GLN A 13 15.94 0.19 -3.14
N GLU A 14 16.20 1.00 -4.18
CA GLU A 14 15.50 0.91 -5.47
C GLU A 14 15.69 -0.47 -6.10
N ALA A 15 16.91 -0.97 -6.16
CA ALA A 15 17.21 -2.28 -6.74
C ALA A 15 16.48 -3.42 -6.01
N LEU A 16 16.37 -3.37 -4.68
CA LEU A 16 15.65 -4.36 -3.88
C LEU A 16 14.15 -4.34 -4.20
N ILE A 17 13.54 -3.15 -4.27
CA ILE A 17 12.12 -3.00 -4.64
C ILE A 17 11.88 -3.49 -6.07
N LEU A 18 12.69 -3.05 -7.04
CA LEU A 18 12.52 -3.43 -8.44
C LEU A 18 12.66 -4.94 -8.66
N LYS A 19 13.68 -5.57 -8.06
CA LYS A 19 13.91 -7.02 -8.18
C LYS A 19 12.77 -7.82 -7.55
N SER A 20 12.37 -7.48 -6.32
CA SER A 20 11.28 -8.19 -5.64
C SER A 20 9.92 -7.96 -6.33
N TRP A 21 9.65 -6.72 -6.77
CA TRP A 21 8.42 -6.41 -7.50
C TRP A 21 8.34 -7.16 -8.84
N ALA A 22 9.44 -7.29 -9.57
CA ALA A 22 9.47 -8.04 -10.83
C ALA A 22 9.03 -9.51 -10.64
N VAL A 23 9.36 -10.13 -9.51
CA VAL A 23 8.91 -11.48 -9.16
C VAL A 23 7.43 -11.50 -8.77
N MET A 24 6.99 -10.54 -7.94
CA MET A 24 5.63 -10.49 -7.39
C MET A 24 4.56 -10.05 -8.39
N LYS A 25 4.91 -9.25 -9.41
CA LYS A 25 3.93 -8.61 -10.30
C LYS A 25 3.00 -9.58 -11.03
N LYS A 26 3.50 -10.78 -11.36
CA LYS A 26 2.70 -11.83 -12.02
C LYS A 26 1.56 -12.36 -11.13
N ASP A 27 1.75 -12.33 -9.81
CA ASP A 27 0.81 -12.85 -8.81
C ASP A 27 0.10 -11.71 -8.04
N ALA A 28 0.16 -10.48 -8.56
CA ALA A 28 -0.30 -9.27 -7.85
C ALA A 28 -1.78 -9.32 -7.42
N ALA A 29 -2.63 -10.08 -8.14
CA ALA A 29 -4.02 -10.27 -7.76
C ALA A 29 -4.15 -11.05 -6.44
N ASP A 30 -3.46 -12.19 -6.36
CA ASP A 30 -3.51 -13.06 -5.19
C ASP A 30 -2.76 -12.45 -4.01
N LEU A 31 -1.61 -11.80 -4.25
CA LEU A 31 -0.87 -11.06 -3.23
C LEU A 31 -1.66 -9.88 -2.68
N GLY A 32 -2.35 -9.12 -3.55
CA GLY A 32 -3.23 -8.04 -3.12
C GLY A 32 -4.36 -8.57 -2.25
N LEU A 33 -5.04 -9.64 -2.67
CA LEU A 33 -6.08 -10.26 -1.83
C LEU A 33 -5.53 -10.74 -0.49
N LYS A 34 -4.36 -11.38 -0.48
CA LYS A 34 -3.70 -11.88 0.72
C LYS A 34 -3.37 -10.75 1.70
N LEU A 35 -2.85 -9.62 1.20
CA LEU A 35 -2.64 -8.41 1.99
C LEU A 35 -3.91 -7.98 2.72
N PHE A 36 -5.02 -7.83 2.00
CA PHE A 36 -6.29 -7.39 2.61
C PHE A 36 -6.84 -8.40 3.61
N LEU A 37 -6.73 -9.69 3.33
CA LEU A 37 -7.13 -10.73 4.28
C LEU A 37 -6.31 -10.64 5.58
N LYS A 38 -4.99 -10.43 5.50
CA LYS A 38 -4.15 -10.20 6.69
C LYS A 38 -4.54 -8.93 7.45
N ILE A 39 -4.85 -7.85 6.75
CA ILE A 39 -5.36 -6.61 7.39
C ILE A 39 -6.63 -6.89 8.18
N PHE A 40 -7.58 -7.64 7.60
CA PHE A 40 -8.84 -7.97 8.27
C PHE A 40 -8.68 -9.00 9.39
N GLU A 41 -7.66 -9.84 9.34
CA GLU A 41 -7.32 -10.74 10.45
C GLU A 41 -6.78 -9.95 11.66
N ILE A 42 -5.90 -8.97 11.41
CA ILE A 42 -5.30 -8.13 12.45
C ILE A 42 -6.30 -7.11 12.99
N SER A 43 -7.10 -6.52 12.11
CA SER A 43 -8.08 -5.48 12.42
C SER A 43 -9.43 -5.80 11.76
N PRO A 44 -10.24 -6.70 12.35
CA PRO A 44 -11.52 -7.10 11.78
C PRO A 44 -12.50 -5.95 11.53
N SER A 45 -12.44 -4.91 12.37
CA SER A 45 -13.27 -3.70 12.23
C SER A 45 -13.02 -2.94 10.93
N SER A 46 -11.83 -3.07 10.32
CA SER A 46 -11.50 -2.43 9.05
C SER A 46 -12.40 -2.88 7.90
N THR A 47 -13.04 -4.05 7.99
CA THR A 47 -14.05 -4.50 7.01
C THR A 47 -15.22 -3.51 6.88
N GLN A 48 -15.58 -2.80 7.96
CA GLN A 48 -16.68 -1.83 7.97
C GLN A 48 -16.38 -0.55 7.17
N GLN A 49 -15.10 -0.29 6.89
CA GLN A 49 -14.66 0.85 6.07
C GLN A 49 -14.94 0.60 4.57
N PHE A 50 -15.14 -0.65 4.16
CA PHE A 50 -15.46 -1.03 2.80
C PHE A 50 -16.97 -1.24 2.64
N SER A 51 -17.65 -0.27 2.04
CA SER A 51 -19.12 -0.31 1.87
C SER A 51 -19.61 -1.57 1.15
N PHE A 52 -18.83 -2.09 0.19
CA PHE A 52 -19.14 -3.32 -0.54
C PHE A 52 -18.99 -4.61 0.29
N LEU A 53 -18.38 -4.55 1.48
CA LEU A 53 -18.25 -5.68 2.40
C LEU A 53 -19.33 -5.69 3.49
N ARG A 54 -19.95 -4.54 3.82
CA ARG A 54 -20.91 -4.43 4.94
C ARG A 54 -22.07 -5.42 4.90
N ASN A 55 -22.50 -5.81 3.69
CA ASN A 55 -23.61 -6.75 3.46
C ASN A 55 -23.16 -8.00 2.68
N ALA A 56 -21.85 -8.26 2.59
CA ALA A 56 -21.35 -9.42 1.87
C ALA A 56 -21.66 -10.69 2.69
N THR A 57 -22.36 -11.63 2.07
CA THR A 57 -22.63 -12.96 2.66
C THR A 57 -21.64 -14.02 2.19
N GLU A 58 -20.91 -13.74 1.12
CA GLU A 58 -19.85 -14.59 0.62
C GLU A 58 -18.57 -14.44 1.47
N PRO A 59 -17.75 -15.49 1.56
CA PRO A 59 -16.42 -15.39 2.15
C PRO A 59 -15.59 -14.27 1.49
N LEU A 60 -14.82 -13.52 2.29
CA LEU A 60 -14.02 -12.39 1.80
C LEU A 60 -13.09 -12.78 0.64
N ASN A 61 -12.49 -13.96 0.70
CA ASN A 61 -11.60 -14.48 -0.36
C ASN A 61 -12.33 -14.84 -1.68
N LYS A 62 -13.67 -14.86 -1.69
CA LYS A 62 -14.48 -15.06 -2.90
C LYS A 62 -15.05 -13.76 -3.46
N ASN A 63 -15.08 -12.68 -2.68
CA ASN A 63 -15.65 -11.40 -3.08
C ASN A 63 -14.89 -10.75 -4.24
N SER A 64 -15.55 -10.63 -5.39
CA SER A 64 -14.94 -10.11 -6.64
C SER A 64 -14.56 -8.63 -6.56
N LYS A 65 -15.33 -7.82 -5.81
CA LYS A 65 -15.04 -6.40 -5.57
C LYS A 65 -13.78 -6.25 -4.72
N LEU A 66 -13.64 -7.06 -3.67
CA LEU A 66 -12.44 -7.09 -2.83
C LEU A 66 -11.22 -7.47 -3.66
N LYS A 67 -11.27 -8.56 -4.44
CA LYS A 67 -10.17 -8.98 -5.32
C LYS A 67 -9.72 -7.89 -6.29
N THR A 68 -10.68 -7.19 -6.90
CA THR A 68 -10.39 -6.11 -7.84
C THR A 68 -9.76 -4.92 -7.15
N HIS A 69 -10.31 -4.52 -6.00
CA HIS A 69 -9.80 -3.41 -5.20
C HIS A 69 -8.40 -3.70 -4.66
N SER A 70 -8.21 -4.88 -4.07
CA SER A 70 -6.97 -5.28 -3.43
C SER A 70 -5.81 -5.39 -4.41
N LYS A 71 -6.06 -5.93 -5.61
CA LYS A 71 -5.09 -5.91 -6.72
C LYS A 71 -4.68 -4.49 -7.08
N ALA A 72 -5.65 -3.59 -7.26
CA ALA A 72 -5.38 -2.22 -7.68
C ALA A 72 -4.52 -1.47 -6.65
N VAL A 73 -4.84 -1.61 -5.36
CA VAL A 73 -4.06 -1.01 -4.27
C VAL A 73 -2.65 -1.59 -4.23
N PHE A 74 -2.51 -2.91 -4.28
CA PHE A 74 -1.19 -3.57 -4.23
C PHE A 74 -0.28 -3.15 -5.39
N VAL A 75 -0.80 -3.14 -6.62
CA VAL A 75 -0.04 -2.68 -7.81
C VAL A 75 0.35 -1.22 -7.66
N MET A 76 -0.58 -0.35 -7.26
CA MET A 76 -0.31 1.08 -7.10
C MET A 76 0.80 1.32 -6.05
N THR A 77 0.74 0.65 -4.90
CA THR A 77 1.77 0.76 -3.86
C THR A 77 3.13 0.31 -4.37
N CYS A 78 3.18 -0.83 -5.08
CA CYS A 78 4.44 -1.35 -5.61
C CYS A 78 5.02 -0.49 -6.74
N GLU A 79 4.17 0.07 -7.60
CA GLU A 79 4.61 0.97 -8.68
C GLU A 79 5.06 2.33 -8.17
N ALA A 80 4.37 2.89 -7.17
CA ALA A 80 4.80 4.11 -6.49
C ALA A 80 6.16 3.92 -5.81
N ALA A 81 6.34 2.79 -5.13
CA ALA A 81 7.60 2.43 -4.50
C ALA A 81 8.74 2.27 -5.52
N ALA A 82 8.47 1.60 -6.65
CA ALA A 82 9.43 1.40 -7.73
C ALA A 82 9.86 2.71 -8.45
N GLN A 83 9.11 3.80 -8.29
CA GLN A 83 9.41 5.09 -8.93
C GLN A 83 10.02 6.12 -7.98
N LEU A 84 9.96 5.89 -6.66
CA LEU A 84 10.34 6.86 -5.63
C LEU A 84 11.71 7.49 -5.85
N ARG A 85 12.74 6.68 -6.17
CA ARG A 85 14.10 7.18 -6.38
C ARG A 85 14.19 8.13 -7.57
N LYS A 86 13.65 7.73 -8.72
CA LYS A 86 13.80 8.44 -10.00
C LYS A 86 13.26 9.87 -9.94
N THR A 87 12.26 10.08 -9.08
CA THR A 87 11.49 11.32 -9.03
C THR A 87 11.69 12.09 -7.73
N GLY A 88 12.35 11.48 -6.74
CA GLY A 88 12.57 12.04 -5.40
C GLY A 88 11.30 12.21 -4.57
N LYS A 89 10.15 11.78 -5.11
CA LYS A 89 8.81 11.86 -4.50
C LYS A 89 7.89 10.83 -5.14
N ILE A 90 6.80 10.51 -4.45
CA ILE A 90 5.76 9.62 -4.99
C ILE A 90 5.13 10.25 -6.24
N THR A 91 5.17 9.53 -7.36
CA THR A 91 4.61 9.96 -8.65
C THR A 91 3.25 9.36 -8.91
N ILE A 92 2.30 9.68 -8.04
CA ILE A 92 0.88 9.49 -8.30
C ILE A 92 0.32 10.82 -8.82
N ARG A 93 -0.52 10.78 -9.86
CA ARG A 93 -1.18 11.98 -10.38
C ARG A 93 -1.91 12.70 -9.24
N GLU A 94 -1.79 14.02 -9.16
CA GLU A 94 -2.38 14.83 -8.08
C GLU A 94 -3.88 14.55 -7.89
N THR A 95 -4.63 14.49 -8.99
CA THR A 95 -6.07 14.15 -8.96
C THR A 95 -6.35 12.76 -8.37
N THR A 96 -5.41 11.82 -8.53
CA THR A 96 -5.51 10.49 -7.92
C THR A 96 -5.17 10.55 -6.43
N LEU A 97 -4.15 11.30 -6.02
CA LEU A 97 -3.83 11.51 -4.59
C LEU A 97 -4.98 12.19 -3.85
N GLN A 98 -5.56 13.26 -4.42
CA GLN A 98 -6.74 13.93 -3.88
C GLN A 98 -7.91 12.98 -3.68
N LYS A 99 -8.19 12.13 -4.69
CA LYS A 99 -9.24 11.10 -4.60
C LYS A 99 -8.94 10.08 -3.52
N LEU A 100 -7.69 9.60 -3.42
CA LEU A 100 -7.28 8.65 -2.38
C LEU A 100 -7.43 9.27 -1.00
N GLY A 101 -6.89 10.48 -0.78
CA GLY A 101 -6.99 11.20 0.48
C GLY A 101 -8.44 11.42 0.91
N SER A 102 -9.30 11.91 0.02
CA SER A 102 -10.74 12.07 0.28
C SER A 102 -11.42 10.74 0.65
N VAL A 103 -11.12 9.64 -0.06
CA VAL A 103 -11.69 8.33 0.28
C VAL A 103 -11.24 7.83 1.65
N HIS A 104 -9.95 7.95 1.98
CA HIS A 104 -9.42 7.52 3.28
C HIS A 104 -9.97 8.39 4.42
N PHE A 105 -10.09 9.70 4.21
CA PHE A 105 -10.71 10.63 5.15
C PHE A 105 -12.19 10.28 5.40
N ASN A 106 -12.99 10.15 4.35
CA ASN A 106 -14.42 9.84 4.45
C ASN A 106 -14.70 8.45 5.02
N SER A 107 -13.75 7.51 4.90
CA SER A 107 -13.86 6.16 5.46
C SER A 107 -13.37 6.06 6.91
N GLY A 108 -12.94 7.18 7.51
CA GLY A 108 -12.46 7.23 8.90
C GLY A 108 -11.17 6.45 9.12
N VAL A 109 -10.29 6.39 8.11
CA VAL A 109 -8.96 5.77 8.25
C VAL A 109 -8.12 6.67 9.16
N ILE A 110 -7.50 6.09 10.18
CA ILE A 110 -6.56 6.76 11.07
C ILE A 110 -5.19 6.11 10.98
N ASP A 111 -4.21 6.69 11.66
CA ASP A 111 -2.81 6.25 11.63
C ASP A 111 -2.64 4.76 11.98
N ALA A 112 -3.43 4.26 12.93
CA ALA A 112 -3.40 2.85 13.32
C ALA A 112 -3.67 1.89 12.15
N GLN A 113 -4.61 2.19 11.23
CA GLN A 113 -4.85 1.31 10.08
C GLN A 113 -3.72 1.39 9.04
N PHE A 114 -3.04 2.53 8.92
CA PHE A 114 -1.85 2.62 8.05
C PHE A 114 -0.71 1.75 8.59
N GLU A 115 -0.52 1.69 9.91
CA GLU A 115 0.47 0.80 10.54
C GLU A 115 0.13 -0.68 10.38
N VAL A 116 -1.14 -1.05 10.58
CA VAL A 116 -1.61 -2.42 10.31
C VAL A 116 -1.36 -2.82 8.85
N THR A 117 -1.66 -1.90 7.93
CA THR A 117 -1.43 -2.11 6.49
C THR A 117 0.06 -2.24 6.18
N ARG A 118 0.91 -1.43 6.82
CA ARG A 118 2.38 -1.53 6.69
C ARG A 118 2.89 -2.89 7.11
N PHE A 119 2.47 -3.37 8.29
CA PHE A 119 2.84 -4.69 8.78
C PHE A 119 2.39 -5.79 7.82
N ALA A 120 1.12 -5.79 7.44
CA ALA A 120 0.55 -6.79 6.54
C ALA A 120 1.21 -6.78 5.15
N LEU A 121 1.60 -5.62 4.64
CA LEU A 121 2.33 -5.46 3.38
C LEU A 121 3.71 -6.13 3.47
N LEU A 122 4.50 -5.78 4.48
CA LEU A 122 5.85 -6.33 4.65
C LEU A 122 5.82 -7.85 4.84
N ASP A 123 4.85 -8.35 5.61
CA ASP A 123 4.68 -9.79 5.82
C ASP A 123 4.23 -10.51 4.52
N THR A 124 3.34 -9.90 3.75
CA THR A 124 2.94 -10.43 2.43
C THR A 124 4.12 -10.51 1.46
N ILE A 125 4.97 -9.48 1.43
CA ILE A 125 6.16 -9.45 0.58
C ILE A 125 7.17 -10.51 1.02
N LYS A 126 7.43 -10.62 2.34
CA LYS A 126 8.31 -11.64 2.91
C LYS A 126 7.89 -13.05 2.50
N GLU A 127 6.60 -13.36 2.58
CA GLU A 127 6.06 -14.66 2.19
C GLU A 127 6.09 -14.89 0.66
N ALA A 128 5.99 -13.82 -0.14
CA ALA A 128 6.02 -13.90 -1.60
C ALA A 128 7.44 -14.11 -2.17
N VAL A 129 8.46 -13.53 -1.53
CA VAL A 129 9.87 -13.61 -1.97
C VAL A 129 10.81 -14.02 -0.82
N PRO A 130 10.58 -15.16 -0.15
CA PRO A 130 11.30 -15.53 1.06
C PRO A 130 12.81 -15.68 0.85
N GLN A 131 13.24 -16.10 -0.35
CA GLN A 131 14.65 -16.26 -0.70
C GLN A 131 15.37 -14.94 -0.96
N MET A 132 14.62 -13.86 -1.24
CA MET A 132 15.17 -12.51 -1.46
C MET A 132 15.04 -11.63 -0.21
N TRP A 133 14.27 -12.07 0.77
CA TRP A 133 13.91 -11.28 1.94
C TRP A 133 15.13 -11.03 2.82
N SER A 134 15.37 -9.76 3.15
CA SER A 134 16.41 -9.31 4.05
C SER A 134 15.93 -8.11 4.86
N GLU A 135 16.66 -7.73 5.91
CA GLU A 135 16.30 -6.54 6.70
C GLU A 135 16.42 -5.25 5.86
N GLU A 136 17.35 -5.21 4.91
CA GLU A 136 17.51 -4.12 3.94
C GLU A 136 16.29 -4.04 3.00
N MET A 137 15.78 -5.18 2.51
CA MET A 137 14.58 -5.20 1.67
C MET A 137 13.35 -4.76 2.46
N LYS A 138 13.21 -5.23 3.70
CA LYS A 138 12.15 -4.78 4.61
C LYS A 138 12.21 -3.28 4.84
N ASN A 139 13.40 -2.74 5.07
CA ASN A 139 13.61 -1.31 5.24
C ASN A 139 13.25 -0.53 3.96
N ALA A 140 13.70 -0.98 2.79
CA ALA A 140 13.39 -0.34 1.51
C ALA A 140 11.87 -0.25 1.27
N TRP A 141 11.16 -1.37 1.40
CA TRP A 141 9.69 -1.39 1.27
C TRP A 141 8.99 -0.55 2.33
N GLY A 142 9.49 -0.56 3.57
CA GLY A 142 8.97 0.25 4.66
C GLY A 142 9.06 1.74 4.35
N VAL A 143 10.25 2.24 3.98
CA VAL A 143 10.46 3.65 3.60
C VAL A 143 9.56 4.03 2.43
N ALA A 144 9.48 3.20 1.39
CA ALA A 144 8.66 3.50 0.23
C ALA A 144 7.15 3.59 0.57
N TYR A 145 6.67 2.69 1.42
CA TYR A 145 5.30 2.73 1.94
C TYR A 145 5.04 3.98 2.78
N ASP A 146 5.96 4.32 3.69
CA ASP A 146 5.83 5.47 4.57
C ASP A 146 5.71 6.78 3.75
N GLN A 147 6.46 6.89 2.65
CA GLN A 147 6.36 8.02 1.73
C GLN A 147 5.03 8.10 0.98
N LEU A 148 4.48 6.95 0.56
CA LEU A 148 3.16 6.90 -0.03
C LEU A 148 2.09 7.34 0.98
N VAL A 149 2.18 6.87 2.22
CA VAL A 149 1.23 7.26 3.28
C VAL A 149 1.31 8.75 3.58
N LEU A 150 2.51 9.34 3.64
CA LEU A 150 2.68 10.79 3.82
C LEU A 150 1.96 11.56 2.71
N ALA A 151 2.17 11.19 1.44
CA ALA A 151 1.52 11.83 0.31
C ALA A 151 -0.01 11.68 0.33
N ILE A 152 -0.54 10.54 0.78
CA ILE A 152 -1.99 10.35 0.93
C ILE A 152 -2.53 11.22 2.08
N LYS A 153 -1.84 11.26 3.22
CA LYS A 153 -2.25 12.04 4.40
C LYS A 153 -2.30 13.55 4.14
N GLU A 154 -1.44 14.09 3.29
CA GLU A 154 -1.51 15.49 2.83
C GLU A 154 -2.84 15.83 2.13
N GLU A 155 -3.51 14.82 1.56
CA GLU A 155 -4.80 14.92 0.89
C GLU A 155 -5.97 14.36 1.72
N MET A 156 -5.73 13.86 2.93
CA MET A 156 -6.78 13.40 3.85
C MET A 156 -7.47 14.58 4.55
N LYS A 157 -8.19 15.36 3.75
CA LYS A 157 -8.93 16.56 4.15
C LYS A 157 -10.34 16.53 3.53
N PRO A 158 -11.31 17.29 4.09
CA PRO A 158 -12.61 17.46 3.46
C PRO A 158 -12.44 17.91 2.01
N SER A 159 -13.26 17.38 1.10
CA SER A 159 -13.25 17.83 -0.30
C SER A 159 -13.70 19.30 -0.33
N SER A 160 -12.87 20.15 -0.95
CA SER A 160 -13.17 21.57 -1.17
C SER A 160 -14.25 21.77 -2.24
#